data_AF-A0A7C7C8I0-F1
#
_entry.id   AF-A0A7C7C8I0-F1
#
_cell.length_a   1.000
_cell.length_b   1.000
_cell.length_c   1.000
_cell.angle_alpha   90.00
_cell.angle_beta   90.00
_cell.angle_gamma   90.00
#
_symmetry.space_group_name_H-M   'P 1'
#
loop_
_entity.id
_entity.type
_entity.pdbx_description
1 polymer ?
#
loop_
_entity_poly.entity_id
_entity_poly.type
_entity_poly.pdbx_seq_one_letter_code
_entity_poly.pdbx_strand_id
1 'polypeptide(L)' 'MQTQADLRIGSLVVWHGGSYPGNDEDIDDLGIVTGIDRTWNDVIKIFWSVTNKTDHFSAEEVDENLHQHNMEIIQ' A
#
# COMPACT_ATOMS: atom_id res chain seq x y z
N MET A 1 -13.65 5.94 5.52
CA MET A 1 -13.06 5.01 4.55
C MET A 1 -11.73 5.61 4.17
N GLN A 2 -10.64 4.85 4.32
CA GLN A 2 -9.31 5.32 3.96
C GLN A 2 -9.15 5.36 2.45
N THR A 3 -8.39 6.31 1.97
CA THR A 3 -8.08 6.49 0.55
C THR A 3 -6.60 6.84 0.38
N GLN A 4 -6.09 6.73 -0.84
CA GLN A 4 -4.77 7.20 -1.21
C GLN A 4 -4.54 8.69 -0.86
N ALA A 5 -5.61 9.50 -0.79
CA ALA A 5 -5.53 10.90 -0.41
C ALA A 5 -5.16 11.11 1.06
N ASP A 6 -5.29 10.08 1.91
CA ASP A 6 -4.87 10.09 3.31
C ASP A 6 -3.37 9.81 3.46
N LEU A 7 -2.71 9.25 2.43
CA LEU A 7 -1.28 8.93 2.48
C LEU A 7 -0.39 10.17 2.41
N ARG A 8 0.67 10.15 3.19
CA ARG A 8 1.79 11.10 3.17
C ARG A 8 3.09 10.30 3.12
N ILE A 9 4.17 10.93 2.67
CA ILE A 9 5.51 10.33 2.86
C ILE A 9 5.73 10.15 4.36
N GLY A 10 6.12 8.94 4.75
CA GLY A 10 6.26 8.50 6.14
C GLY A 10 5.00 7.87 6.75
N SER A 11 3.86 7.86 6.07
CA SER A 11 2.69 7.07 6.50
C SER A 11 3.05 5.60 6.60
N LEU A 12 2.55 4.94 7.64
CA LEU A 12 2.64 3.50 7.81
C LEU A 12 1.39 2.84 7.24
N VAL A 13 1.57 1.72 6.56
CA VAL A 13 0.50 0.88 6.03
C VAL A 13 0.73 -0.57 6.39
N VAL A 14 -0.32 -1.35 6.53
CA VAL A 14 -0.25 -2.81 6.68
C VAL A 14 -0.81 -3.43 5.41
N TRP A 15 -0.11 -4.44 4.89
CA TRP A 15 -0.65 -5.39 3.93
C TRP A 15 -1.11 -6.64 4.68
N HIS A 16 -2.32 -7.10 4.38
CA HIS A 16 -2.91 -8.31 4.95
C HIS A 16 -2.80 -9.45 3.93
N GLY A 17 -1.79 -10.31 4.11
CA GLY A 17 -1.54 -11.45 3.25
C GLY A 17 -2.63 -12.52 3.37
N GLY A 18 -2.90 -13.27 2.30
CA GLY A 18 -3.89 -14.35 2.29
C GLY A 18 -5.33 -13.94 2.61
N SER A 19 -5.63 -12.64 2.53
CA SER A 19 -6.95 -12.07 2.89
C SER A 19 -7.90 -11.97 1.69
N TYR A 20 -7.43 -12.18 0.46
CA TYR A 20 -8.21 -12.00 -0.77
C TYR A 20 -7.82 -12.98 -1.90
N PRO A 21 -8.78 -13.45 -2.72
CA PRO A 21 -8.48 -14.35 -3.84
C PRO A 21 -7.44 -13.75 -4.79
N GLY A 22 -6.27 -14.39 -4.90
CA GLY A 22 -5.14 -13.90 -5.70
C GLY A 22 -3.98 -13.31 -4.90
N ASN A 23 -4.11 -13.16 -3.58
CA ASN A 23 -3.02 -12.81 -2.65
C ASN A 23 -2.67 -13.94 -1.67
N ASP A 24 -3.08 -15.17 -1.98
CA ASP A 24 -2.94 -16.34 -1.11
C ASP A 24 -1.47 -16.69 -0.78
N GLU A 25 -0.53 -16.24 -1.61
CA GLU A 25 0.91 -16.42 -1.41
C GLU A 25 1.58 -15.21 -0.73
N ASP A 26 0.87 -14.10 -0.57
CA ASP A 26 1.38 -12.90 0.07
C ASP A 26 1.39 -13.08 1.59
N ILE A 27 2.36 -12.44 2.24
CA ILE A 27 2.53 -12.43 3.69
C ILE A 27 2.05 -11.11 4.27
N ASP A 28 1.68 -11.12 5.55
CA ASP A 28 1.48 -9.87 6.28
C ASP A 28 2.77 -9.07 6.31
N ASP A 29 2.69 -7.79 5.92
CA ASP A 29 3.84 -6.90 5.88
C ASP A 29 3.48 -5.48 6.35
N LEU A 30 4.44 -4.82 7.00
CA LEU A 30 4.36 -3.42 7.37
C LEU A 30 5.12 -2.58 6.34
N GLY A 31 4.41 -1.66 5.71
CA GLY A 31 4.93 -0.73 4.73
C GLY A 31 5.13 0.67 5.28
N ILE A 32 6.12 1.39 4.74
CA ILE A 32 6.26 2.84 4.90
C ILE A 32 6.23 3.51 3.52
N VAL A 33 5.42 4.57 3.40
CA VAL A 33 5.38 5.36 2.16
C VAL A 33 6.67 6.16 2.04
N THR A 34 7.47 5.85 1.01
CA THR A 34 8.78 6.49 0.77
C THR A 34 8.73 7.56 -0.32
N GLY A 35 7.68 7.59 -1.13
CA GLY A 35 7.52 8.58 -2.18
C GLY A 35 6.10 8.64 -2.73
N ILE A 36 5.69 9.83 -3.17
CA ILE A 36 4.43 10.07 -3.85
C ILE A 36 4.73 11.01 -5.02
N ASP A 37 4.60 10.52 -6.25
CA ASP A 37 4.77 11.30 -7.47
C ASP A 37 3.41 11.53 -8.15
N ARG A 38 2.82 12.69 -7.88
CA ARG A 38 1.54 13.11 -8.45
C ARG A 38 1.64 13.56 -9.92
N THR A 39 2.85 13.72 -10.45
CA THR A 39 3.08 14.25 -11.80
C THR A 39 3.28 13.15 -12.84
N TRP A 40 3.79 11.99 -12.42
CA TRP A 40 4.01 10.84 -13.28
C TRP A 40 3.11 9.67 -12.86
N ASN A 41 1.95 9.55 -13.52
CA ASN A 41 0.99 8.44 -13.34
C ASN A 41 0.49 8.23 -11.90
N ASP A 42 0.62 9.24 -11.03
CA ASP A 42 0.17 9.19 -9.64
C ASP A 42 0.75 8.00 -8.85
N VAL A 43 2.07 7.82 -8.94
CA VAL A 43 2.79 6.66 -8.37
C VAL A 43 3.10 6.87 -6.89
N ILE A 44 2.73 5.89 -6.08
CA ILE A 44 2.97 5.78 -4.64
C ILE A 44 3.98 4.67 -4.41
N LYS A 45 5.08 4.98 -3.71
CA LYS A 45 6.16 4.04 -3.41
C LYS A 45 6.07 3.60 -1.96
N ILE A 46 5.99 2.29 -1.75
CA ILE A 46 5.90 1.70 -0.41
C ILE A 46 7.08 0.75 -0.24
N PHE A 47 7.89 1.00 0.79
CA PHE A 47 8.91 0.05 1.22
C PHE A 47 8.30 -0.88 2.26
N TRP A 48 8.44 -2.19 2.04
CA TRP A 48 7.89 -3.25 2.87
C TRP A 48 8.97 -3.89 3.75
N SER A 49 8.66 -4.01 5.04
CA SER A 49 9.64 -4.36 6.09
C SER A 49 10.05 -5.84 6.10
N VAL A 50 9.13 -6.76 5.83
CA VAL A 50 9.35 -8.20 5.94
C VAL A 50 9.93 -8.74 4.64
N THR A 51 9.32 -8.37 3.51
CA THR A 51 9.80 -8.76 2.18
C THR A 51 11.05 -8.00 1.74
N ASN A 52 11.38 -6.87 2.40
CA ASN A 52 12.52 -6.00 2.10
C ASN A 52 12.53 -5.54 0.63
N LYS A 53 11.37 -5.10 0.15
CA LYS A 53 11.14 -4.65 -1.23
C LYS A 53 10.50 -3.28 -1.26
N THR A 54 10.60 -2.60 -2.41
CA THR A 54 9.82 -1.39 -2.68
C THR A 54 8.94 -1.62 -3.89
N ASP A 55 7.64 -1.56 -3.66
CA ASP A 55 6.65 -1.65 -4.72
C ASP A 55 6.13 -0.27 -5.10
N HIS A 56 5.64 -0.19 -6.33
CA HIS A 56 5.14 1.02 -6.96
C HIS A 56 3.67 0.78 -7.29
N PHE A 57 2.79 1.49 -6.61
CA PHE A 57 1.36 1.43 -6.82
C PHE A 57 0.89 2.71 -7.49
N SER A 58 -0.07 2.61 -8.39
CA SER A 58 -0.91 3.74 -8.78
C SER A 58 -1.85 4.12 -7.64
N ALA A 59 -2.34 5.36 -7.66
CA ALA A 59 -3.37 5.80 -6.72
C ALA A 59 -4.64 4.93 -6.78
N GLU A 60 -5.03 4.45 -7.96
CA GLU A 60 -6.18 3.56 -8.14
C GLU A 60 -5.95 2.20 -7.47
N GLU A 61 -4.77 1.59 -7.64
CA GLU A 61 -4.44 0.33 -6.97
C GLU A 61 -4.42 0.47 -5.44
N VAL A 62 -3.93 1.61 -4.91
CA VAL A 62 -4.01 1.86 -3.47
C VAL A 62 -5.46 1.97 -3.01
N ASP A 63 -6.30 2.74 -3.69
CA ASP A 63 -7.71 2.88 -3.33
C ASP A 63 -8.46 1.54 -3.40
N GLU A 64 -8.19 0.72 -4.42
CA GLU A 64 -8.76 -0.61 -4.55
C GLU A 64 -8.36 -1.51 -3.37
N ASN A 65 -7.08 -1.54 -3.01
CA ASN A 65 -6.59 -2.39 -1.92
C ASN A 65 -7.07 -1.92 -0.54
N LEU A 66 -7.25 -0.62 -0.33
CA LEU A 66 -7.88 -0.08 0.87
C LEU A 66 -9.37 -0.45 0.93
N HIS A 67 -10.07 -0.44 -0.21
CA HIS A 67 -11.48 -0.81 -0.30
C HIS A 67 -11.71 -2.31 -0.10
N GLN A 68 -10.81 -3.15 -0.64
CA GLN A 68 -10.84 -4.61 -0.51
C GLN A 68 -10.29 -5.12 0.83
N HIS A 69 -9.79 -4.23 1.69
CA HIS A 69 -9.15 -4.56 2.97
C HIS A 69 -7.85 -5.39 2.85
N ASN A 70 -7.20 -5.37 1.69
CA ASN A 70 -5.84 -5.92 1.52
C ASN A 70 -4.79 -5.00 2.15
N MET A 71 -5.10 -3.69 2.18
CA MET A 71 -4.23 -2.67 2.76
C MET A 71 -4.99 -1.86 3.81
N GLU A 72 -4.28 -1.40 4.83
CA GLU A 72 -4.80 -0.49 5.85
C GLU A 72 -3.77 0.59 6.16
N ILE A 73 -4.21 1.84 6.34
CA ILE A 73 -3.34 2.94 6.79
C ILE A 73 -3.35 2.97 8.31
N ILE A 74 -2.18 2.93 8.95
CA ILE A 74 -2.07 3.05 10.41
C ILE A 74 -2.19 4.53 10.80
N GLN A 75 -3.06 4.84 11.77
CA GLN A 75 -3.31 6.19 12.30
C GLN A 75 -2.62 6.44 13.64
#